data_AF-A0A3R9PB14-F1
#
_entry.id   AF-A0A3R9PB14-F1
#
_cell.length_a   1.000
_cell.length_b   1.000
_cell.length_c   1.000
_cell.angle_alpha   90.00
_cell.angle_beta   90.00
_cell.angle_gamma   90.00
#
_symmetry.space_group_name_H-M   'P 1'
#
loop_
_entity.id
_entity.type
_entity.pdbx_description
1 polymer ?
#
loop_
_entity_poly.entity_id
_entity_poly.type
_entity_poly.pdbx_seq_one_letter_code
_entity_poly.pdbx_strand_id
1 'polypeptide(L)'
;MVSLKILRETLRGLSINGRRWWIACDPHDAATRGYVSVGYGDPQCEDRLNTVYFRFPIIGDVTPGISADRLVLLIDPSTCTPEAPGFYLEGGRVVQDSLEDFLRFYPPLKRALITRLQIET
;
A
#
# COMPACT_ATOMS: atom_id res chain seq x y z
N MET A 1 6.18 -6.12 -11.14
CA MET A 1 6.94 -6.38 -9.90
C MET A 1 7.78 -5.15 -9.60
N VAL A 2 7.92 -4.76 -8.33
CA VAL A 2 8.72 -3.59 -7.92
C VAL A 2 9.51 -3.90 -6.67
N SER A 3 10.67 -3.28 -6.47
CA SER A 3 11.38 -3.40 -5.20
C SER A 3 10.73 -2.53 -4.11
N LEU A 4 10.95 -2.88 -2.84
CA LEU A 4 10.48 -2.07 -1.71
C LEU A 4 11.05 -0.66 -1.75
N LYS A 5 12.30 -0.49 -2.21
CA LYS A 5 12.89 0.83 -2.44
C LYS A 5 12.05 1.69 -3.38
N ILE A 6 11.73 1.16 -4.57
CA ILE A 6 10.94 1.87 -5.58
C ILE A 6 9.54 2.18 -5.06
N LEU A 7 8.91 1.25 -4.35
CA LEU A 7 7.64 1.51 -3.69
C LEU A 7 7.77 2.65 -2.70
N ARG A 8 8.72 2.59 -1.76
CA ARG A 8 8.97 3.62 -0.73
C ARG A 8 9.14 5.00 -1.35
N GLU A 9 9.96 5.10 -2.40
CA GLU A 9 10.21 6.35 -3.10
C GLU A 9 8.97 6.87 -3.83
N THR A 10 8.18 5.98 -4.43
CA THR A 10 6.90 6.32 -5.07
C THR A 10 5.91 6.88 -4.05
N LEU A 11 5.76 6.21 -2.90
CA LEU A 11 4.80 6.62 -1.87
C LEU A 11 5.14 7.98 -1.24
N ARG A 12 6.44 8.32 -1.12
CA ARG A 12 6.87 9.64 -0.58
C ARG A 12 6.26 10.81 -1.35
N GLY A 13 6.17 10.70 -2.68
CA GLY A 13 5.62 11.73 -3.57
C GLY A 13 4.12 11.60 -3.85
N LEU A 14 3.48 10.49 -3.45
CA LEU A 14 2.08 10.24 -3.77
C LEU A 14 1.15 10.90 -2.75
N SER A 15 0.49 11.97 -3.18
CA SER A 15 -0.56 12.67 -2.44
C SER A 15 -1.68 13.08 -3.39
N ILE A 16 -2.92 12.73 -3.07
CA ILE A 16 -4.09 13.07 -3.89
C ILE A 16 -5.22 13.50 -2.98
N ASN A 17 -5.74 14.72 -3.20
CA ASN A 17 -6.84 15.29 -2.40
C ASN A 17 -6.58 15.23 -0.88
N GLY A 18 -5.33 15.49 -0.46
CA GLY A 18 -4.90 15.43 0.94
C GLY A 18 -4.60 14.03 1.47
N ARG A 19 -4.97 12.97 0.75
CA ARG A 19 -4.71 11.58 1.14
C ARG A 19 -3.32 11.14 0.70
N ARG A 20 -2.67 10.32 1.53
CA ARG A 20 -1.32 9.80 1.29
C ARG A 20 -1.30 8.28 1.35
N TRP A 21 -0.22 7.72 0.83
CA TRP A 21 0.11 6.31 0.91
C TRP A 21 1.41 6.15 1.68
N TRP A 22 1.54 5.07 2.46
CA TRP A 22 2.77 4.79 3.21
C TRP A 22 2.97 3.29 3.44
N ILE A 23 4.21 2.89 3.74
CA ILE A 23 4.50 1.53 4.21
C ILE A 23 4.06 1.46 5.68
N ALA A 24 3.13 0.58 5.99
CA ALA A 24 2.48 0.45 7.30
C ALA A 24 3.00 -0.74 8.14
N CYS A 25 4.14 -1.31 7.75
CA CYS A 25 4.77 -2.41 8.46
C CYS A 25 6.28 -2.18 8.61
N ASP A 26 6.90 -2.86 9.58
CA ASP A 26 8.35 -2.96 9.65
C ASP A 26 8.87 -3.80 8.46
N PRO A 27 9.82 -3.30 7.65
CA PRO A 27 10.32 -4.04 6.49
C PRO A 27 11.06 -5.36 6.80
N HIS A 28 11.66 -5.49 7.99
CA HIS A 28 12.31 -6.73 8.41
C HIS A 28 11.25 -7.77 8.81
N ASP A 29 10.22 -7.37 9.56
CA ASP A 29 9.09 -8.23 9.88
C ASP A 29 8.32 -8.66 8.62
N ALA A 30 8.15 -7.73 7.67
CA ALA A 30 7.50 -8.00 6.39
C ALA A 30 8.17 -9.16 5.65
N ALA A 31 9.50 -9.21 5.68
CA ALA A 31 10.32 -10.26 5.09
C ALA A 31 9.98 -11.65 5.68
N THR A 32 9.81 -11.73 7.00
CA THR A 32 9.38 -12.96 7.68
C THR A 32 7.92 -13.32 7.39
N ARG A 33 7.04 -12.32 7.33
CA ARG A 33 5.59 -12.51 7.09
C ARG A 33 5.24 -12.79 5.63
N GLY A 34 6.14 -12.48 4.69
CA GLY A 34 5.95 -12.68 3.26
C GLY A 34 5.08 -11.62 2.57
N TYR A 35 4.80 -10.48 3.22
CA TYR A 35 4.03 -9.38 2.63
C TYR A 35 4.43 -8.03 3.20
N VAL A 36 4.18 -6.98 2.43
CA VAL A 36 4.26 -5.58 2.86
C VAL A 36 2.87 -5.00 2.95
N SER A 37 2.57 -4.36 4.09
CA SER A 37 1.35 -3.60 4.31
C SER A 37 1.54 -2.16 3.83
N VAL A 38 0.58 -1.66 3.05
CA VAL A 38 0.54 -0.28 2.56
C VAL A 38 -0.73 0.36 3.08
N GLY A 39 -0.56 1.43 3.85
CA GLY A 39 -1.64 2.27 4.34
C GLY A 39 -2.04 3.34 3.33
N TYR A 40 -3.32 3.72 3.37
CA TYR A 40 -3.89 4.81 2.61
C TYR A 40 -4.93 5.55 3.44
N GLY A 41 -4.81 6.87 3.50
CA GLY A 41 -5.63 7.71 4.36
C GLY A 41 -5.04 9.11 4.53
N ASP A 42 -5.65 9.90 5.40
CA ASP A 42 -5.07 11.17 5.84
C ASP A 42 -4.02 10.90 6.93
N PRO A 43 -2.75 11.31 6.74
CA PRO A 43 -1.67 11.04 7.71
C PRO A 43 -1.86 11.75 9.06
N GLN A 44 -2.69 12.80 9.14
CA GLN A 44 -3.02 13.51 10.38
C GLN A 44 -4.28 12.95 11.05
N CYS A 45 -4.96 12.00 10.40
CA CYS A 45 -6.17 11.41 10.94
C CYS A 45 -5.84 10.13 11.71
N GLU A 46 -5.91 10.22 13.04
CA GLU A 46 -5.80 9.05 13.93
C GLU A 46 -7.06 8.16 13.90
N ASP A 47 -8.13 8.64 13.28
CA ASP A 47 -9.35 7.86 13.14
C ASP A 47 -9.12 6.69 12.18
N ARG A 48 -9.19 5.47 12.73
CA ARG A 48 -9.12 4.21 11.97
C ARG A 48 -10.12 4.18 10.82
N LEU A 49 -11.23 4.90 10.91
CA LEU A 49 -12.23 4.97 9.86
C LEU A 49 -11.72 5.61 8.57
N ASN A 50 -10.72 6.49 8.66
CA ASN A 50 -10.17 7.21 7.51
C ASN A 50 -8.91 6.57 6.92
N THR A 51 -8.45 5.47 7.51
CA THR A 51 -7.25 4.76 7.06
C THR A 51 -7.56 3.30 6.75
N VAL A 52 -7.25 2.88 5.54
CA VAL A 52 -7.33 1.48 5.12
C VAL A 52 -5.94 0.95 4.79
N TYR A 53 -5.78 -0.36 4.91
CA TYR A 53 -4.51 -1.04 4.70
C TYR A 53 -4.68 -2.19 3.72
N PHE A 54 -3.74 -2.30 2.79
CA PHE A 54 -3.69 -3.36 1.81
C PHE A 54 -2.33 -4.05 1.85
N ARG A 55 -2.32 -5.37 1.70
CA ARG A 55 -1.11 -6.18 1.66
C ARG A 55 -0.75 -6.54 0.24
N PHE A 56 0.54 -6.47 -0.05
CA PHE A 56 1.15 -7.00 -1.26
C PHE A 56 2.14 -8.09 -0.91
N PRO A 57 2.09 -9.27 -1.56
CA PRO A 57 3.01 -10.34 -1.26
C PRO A 57 4.42 -10.01 -1.75
N ILE A 58 5.40 -10.47 -0.97
CA ILE A 58 6.81 -10.50 -1.36
C ILE A 58 7.03 -11.75 -2.20
N ILE A 59 7.77 -11.63 -3.30
CA ILE A 59 8.16 -12.75 -4.15
C ILE A 59 9.65 -13.05 -3.94
N GLY A 60 9.97 -14.35 -3.89
CA GLY A 60 11.33 -14.87 -3.85
C GLY A 60 11.76 -15.26 -2.44
N ASP A 61 12.91 -15.92 -2.35
CA ASP A 61 13.50 -16.30 -1.07
C ASP A 61 14.07 -15.08 -0.34
N VAL A 62 13.56 -14.84 0.86
CA VAL A 62 14.11 -13.86 1.77
C VAL A 62 15.28 -14.52 2.50
N THR A 63 16.49 -14.33 1.99
CA THR A 63 17.70 -14.80 2.66
C THR A 63 18.04 -13.93 3.88
N PRO A 64 18.52 -14.52 4.99
CA PRO A 64 19.01 -13.76 6.13
C PRO A 64 20.08 -12.74 5.69
N GLY A 65 19.92 -11.49 6.09
CA GLY A 65 20.83 -10.40 5.73
C GLY A 65 20.53 -9.70 4.40
N ILE A 66 19.48 -10.09 3.67
CA ILE A 66 19.01 -9.30 2.54
C ILE A 66 18.55 -7.92 3.02
N SER A 67 19.03 -6.87 2.35
CA SER A 67 18.55 -5.51 2.62
C SER A 67 17.05 -5.46 2.32
N ALA A 68 16.25 -4.95 3.27
CA ALA A 68 14.80 -4.85 3.11
C ALA A 68 14.40 -4.03 1.86
N ASP A 69 15.21 -3.06 1.45
CA ASP A 69 14.99 -2.28 0.24
C ASP A 69 15.07 -3.11 -1.06
N ARG A 70 15.66 -4.31 -1.01
CA ARG A 70 15.74 -5.25 -2.14
C ARG A 70 14.58 -6.25 -2.17
N LEU A 71 13.67 -6.24 -1.20
CA LEU A 71 12.49 -7.10 -1.23
C LEU A 71 11.67 -6.79 -2.48
N VAL A 72 11.23 -7.82 -3.19
CA VAL A 72 10.49 -7.69 -4.44
C VAL A 72 9.01 -7.96 -4.17
N LEU A 73 8.16 -7.04 -4.63
CA LEU A 73 6.71 -7.06 -4.39
C LEU A 73 5.94 -7.37 -5.67
N LEU A 74 4.90 -8.21 -5.53
CA LEU A 74 3.89 -8.41 -6.57
C LEU A 74 2.76 -7.40 -6.40
N ILE A 75 2.85 -6.29 -7.14
CA ILE A 75 1.80 -5.27 -7.18
C ILE A 75 0.85 -5.58 -8.33
N ASP A 76 -0.20 -6.33 -8.04
CA ASP A 76 -1.27 -6.68 -8.97
C ASP A 76 -2.63 -6.60 -8.25
N PRO A 77 -3.75 -6.25 -8.91
CA PRO A 77 -5.06 -6.23 -8.27
C PRO A 77 -5.43 -7.58 -7.64
N SER A 78 -5.07 -8.69 -8.29
CA SER A 78 -5.44 -10.04 -7.84
C SER A 78 -4.67 -10.51 -6.60
N THR A 79 -3.54 -9.86 -6.30
CA THR A 79 -2.70 -10.20 -5.14
C THR A 79 -2.80 -9.19 -4.00
N CYS A 80 -3.54 -8.11 -4.23
CA CYS A 80 -3.81 -7.07 -3.24
C CYS A 80 -4.91 -7.54 -2.28
N THR A 81 -4.59 -7.69 -1.00
CA THR A 81 -5.58 -8.12 0.01
C THR A 81 -5.82 -7.04 1.04
N PRO A 82 -7.07 -6.66 1.35
CA PRO A 82 -7.34 -5.74 2.44
C PRO A 82 -6.95 -6.38 3.79
N GLU A 83 -6.46 -5.57 4.73
CA GLU A 83 -6.24 -6.02 6.12
C GLU A 83 -7.50 -5.83 6.97
N ALA A 84 -8.18 -4.71 6.77
CA ALA A 84 -9.43 -4.36 7.42
C ALA A 84 -10.26 -3.47 6.47
N PRO A 85 -11.60 -3.53 6.54
CA PRO A 85 -12.46 -2.61 5.79
C PRO A 85 -12.34 -1.19 6.34
N GLY A 86 -12.46 -0.19 5.46
CA GLY A 86 -12.76 1.17 5.89
C GLY A 86 -14.21 1.25 6.38
N PHE A 87 -14.51 2.16 7.31
CA PHE A 87 -15.90 2.42 7.67
C PHE A 87 -16.26 3.88 7.48
N TYR A 88 -17.44 4.10 6.93
CA TYR A 88 -17.93 5.40 6.51
C TYR A 88 -19.26 5.70 7.19
N LEU A 89 -19.55 6.97 7.43
CA LEU A 89 -20.86 7.41 7.91
C LEU A 89 -21.71 7.89 6.74
N GLU A 90 -22.77 7.14 6.42
CA GLU A 90 -23.74 7.48 5.40
C GLU A 90 -25.15 7.48 6.00
N GLY A 91 -25.84 8.62 5.93
CA GLY A 91 -27.20 8.74 6.46
C GLY A 91 -27.32 8.40 7.95
N GLY A 92 -26.27 8.64 8.75
CA GLY A 92 -26.22 8.30 10.17
C GLY A 92 -25.95 6.83 10.47
N ARG A 93 -25.58 6.03 9.47
CA ARG A 93 -25.20 4.60 9.62
C ARG A 93 -23.74 4.40 9.26
N VAL A 94 -23.12 3.43 9.93
CA VAL A 94 -21.79 2.93 9.58
C VAL A 94 -21.93 1.95 8.41
N VAL A 95 -21.29 2.26 7.29
CA VAL A 95 -21.25 1.41 6.08
C VAL A 95 -19.81 1.03 5.74
N GLN A 96 -19.64 -0.08 5.03
CA GLN A 96 -18.36 -0.54 4.50
C GLN A 96 -18.48 -0.63 2.98
N ASP A 97 -17.51 -0.07 2.26
CA ASP A 97 -17.42 -0.20 0.80
C ASP A 97 -15.98 -0.54 0.39
N SER A 98 -15.67 -1.85 0.45
CA SER A 98 -14.35 -2.36 0.12
C SER A 98 -13.98 -2.19 -1.35
N LEU A 99 -14.98 -2.09 -2.24
CA LEU A 99 -14.74 -1.85 -3.66
C LEU A 99 -14.32 -0.40 -3.87
N GLU A 100 -15.03 0.56 -3.27
CA GLU A 100 -14.65 1.96 -3.31
C GLU A 100 -13.27 2.19 -2.67
N ASP A 101 -13.00 1.57 -1.52
CA ASP A 101 -11.69 1.60 -0.87
C ASP A 101 -10.58 1.19 -1.86
N PHE A 102 -10.78 0.05 -2.52
CA PHE A 102 -9.83 -0.46 -3.49
C PHE A 102 -9.66 0.45 -4.71
N LEU A 103 -10.76 0.97 -5.27
CA LEU A 103 -10.74 1.86 -6.44
C LEU A 103 -10.10 3.21 -6.14
N ARG A 104 -10.20 3.69 -4.90
CA ARG A 104 -9.51 4.91 -4.45
C ARG A 104 -8.03 4.65 -4.13
N PHE A 105 -7.70 3.44 -3.67
CA PHE A 105 -6.35 3.05 -3.29
C PHE A 105 -5.44 2.66 -4.47
N TYR A 106 -5.85 1.65 -5.25
CA TYR A 106 -4.96 0.91 -6.14
C TYR A 106 -4.66 1.63 -7.47
N PRO A 107 -5.66 2.17 -8.21
CA PRO A 107 -5.41 2.85 -9.48
C PRO A 107 -4.41 4.02 -9.39
N PRO A 108 -4.47 4.90 -8.36
CA PRO A 108 -3.45 5.93 -8.19
C PRO A 108 -2.06 5.38 -7.94
N LEU A 109 -1.94 4.39 -7.04
CA LEU A 109 -0.67 3.72 -6.76
C LEU A 109 -0.07 3.12 -8.03
N LYS A 110 -0.88 2.39 -8.82
CA LYS A 110 -0.45 1.80 -10.09
C LYS A 110 0.07 2.85 -11.07
N ARG A 111 -0.65 3.96 -11.26
CA ARG A 111 -0.22 5.05 -12.15
C ARG A 111 1.09 5.69 -11.68
N ALA A 112 1.23 5.92 -10.38
CA ALA A 112 2.44 6.49 -9.80
C ALA A 112 3.65 5.57 -10.02
N LEU A 113 3.49 4.27 -9.79
CA LEU A 113 4.54 3.26 -10.03
C LEU A 113 4.93 3.19 -11.52
N ILE A 114 3.95 3.15 -12.43
CA ILE A 114 4.22 3.14 -13.88
C ILE A 114 5.01 4.39 -14.28
N THR A 115 4.56 5.57 -13.85
CA THR A 115 5.21 6.84 -14.16
C THR A 115 6.65 6.84 -13.68
N ARG A 116 6.90 6.39 -12.45
CA ARG A 116 8.26 6.32 -11.89
C ARG A 116 9.15 5.36 -12.68
N LEU A 117 8.66 4.17 -12.98
CA LEU A 117 9.43 3.15 -13.71
C LEU A 117 9.77 3.60 -15.14
N GLN A 118 8.89 4.36 -15.79
CA GLN A 118 9.14 4.94 -17.11
C GLN A 118 10.20 6.06 -17.09
N ILE A 119 10.36 6.77 -15.97
CA ILE A 119 11.40 7.80 -15.82
C ILE A 119 12.78 7.17 -15.58
N GLU A 120 12.82 5.96 -15.03
CA GLU A 120 14.06 5.22 -14.75
C GLU A 120 14.53 4.33 -15.92
N THR A 121 13.81 4.34 -17.06
CA THR A 121 14.18 3.63 -18.31
C THR A 121 14.71 4.59 -19.36
#